data_AF-A0AAV7MW14-F1
#
_entry.id   AF-A0AAV7MW14-F1
#
_cell.length_a   1.000
_cell.length_b   1.000
_cell.length_c   1.000
_cell.angle_alpha   90.00
_cell.angle_beta   90.00
_cell.angle_gamma   90.00
#
_symmetry.space_group_name_H-M   'P 1'
#
loop_
_entity.id
_entity.type
_entity.pdbx_description
1 polymer ?
#
loop_
_entity_poly.entity_id
_entity_poly.type
_entity_poly.pdbx_seq_one_letter_code
_entity_poly.pdbx_strand_id
1 'polypeptide(L)'
;MAPAFTSEELERLVDGVLSQYELLYGPPDQQVCSHQKKGLWRAISKDVQTLGVYGRRGTHSRKRWEDLRRWAQKTAEAQLGMASQ
;
A
#
# COMPACT_ATOMS: atom_id res chain seq x y z
N MET A 1 -4.19 20.09 -5.51
CA MET A 1 -3.27 18.96 -5.28
C MET A 1 -3.52 18.44 -3.88
N ALA A 2 -3.71 17.13 -3.69
CA ALA A 2 -3.77 16.58 -2.33
C ALA A 2 -2.37 16.68 -1.70
N PRO A 3 -2.25 16.97 -0.39
CA PRO A 3 -0.97 17.00 0.29
C PRO A 3 -0.26 15.65 0.22
N ALA A 4 1.08 15.68 0.28
CA ALA A 4 1.89 14.47 0.35
C ALA A 4 1.47 13.60 1.56
N PHE A 5 1.69 12.29 1.47
CA PHE A 5 1.61 11.42 2.66
C PHE A 5 2.74 11.79 3.62
N THR A 6 2.42 12.01 4.89
CA THR A 6 3.42 12.10 5.96
C THR A 6 4.07 10.74 6.19
N SER A 7 5.19 10.71 6.89
CA SER A 7 5.87 9.46 7.26
C SER A 7 4.94 8.52 8.06
N GLU A 8 4.22 9.05 9.05
CA GLU A 8 3.28 8.27 9.87
C GLU A 8 2.12 7.70 9.04
N GLU A 9 1.58 8.47 8.09
CA GLU A 9 0.54 7.97 7.18
C GLU A 9 1.06 6.86 6.26
N LEU A 10 2.36 6.91 5.88
CA LEU A 10 3.00 5.86 5.08
C LEU A 10 3.26 4.60 5.90
N GLU A 11 3.76 4.74 7.11
CA GLU A 11 4.00 3.61 8.02
C GLU A 11 2.70 2.87 8.29
N ARG A 12 1.61 3.60 8.60
CA ARG A 12 0.30 3.00 8.83
C ARG A 12 -0.30 2.36 7.57
N LEU A 13 -0.06 2.97 6.40
CA LEU A 13 -0.46 2.39 5.12
C LEU A 13 0.26 1.06 4.88
N VAL A 14 1.57 1.02 5.10
CA VAL A 14 2.40 -0.18 4.91
C VAL A 14 1.97 -1.26 5.89
N ASP A 15 1.85 -0.94 7.18
CA ASP A 15 1.42 -1.85 8.23
C ASP A 15 0.03 -2.48 7.94
N GLY A 16 -0.93 -1.66 7.55
CA GLY A 16 -2.27 -2.12 7.20
C GLY A 16 -2.31 -3.02 5.97
N VAL A 17 -1.47 -2.74 4.97
CA VAL A 17 -1.36 -3.59 3.77
C VAL A 17 -0.63 -4.89 4.08
N LEU A 18 0.43 -4.86 4.88
CA LEU A 18 1.19 -6.05 5.29
C LEU A 18 0.32 -7.00 6.10
N SER A 19 -0.48 -6.47 7.04
CA SER A 19 -1.43 -7.24 7.85
C SER A 19 -2.52 -7.93 7.01
N GLN A 20 -2.75 -7.47 5.78
CA GLN A 20 -3.76 -8.00 4.86
C GLN A 20 -3.14 -8.51 3.55
N TYR A 21 -1.82 -8.73 3.53
CA TYR A 21 -1.07 -8.96 2.30
C TYR A 21 -1.53 -10.25 1.60
N GLU A 22 -1.71 -11.33 2.35
CA GLU A 22 -2.17 -12.62 1.81
C GLU A 22 -3.56 -12.50 1.17
N LEU A 23 -4.47 -11.75 1.80
CA LEU A 23 -5.83 -11.52 1.30
C LEU A 23 -5.85 -10.64 0.03
N LEU A 24 -4.92 -9.70 -0.08
CA LEU A 24 -4.84 -8.76 -1.20
C LEU A 24 -4.05 -9.30 -2.39
N TYR A 25 -2.92 -9.95 -2.11
CA TYR A 25 -1.85 -10.28 -3.05
C TYR A 25 -1.28 -11.71 -2.88
N GLY A 26 -1.79 -12.50 -1.93
CA GLY A 26 -1.38 -13.90 -1.74
C GLY A 26 -1.84 -14.83 -2.87
N PRO A 27 -1.72 -16.16 -2.70
CA PRO A 27 -2.20 -17.12 -3.70
C PRO A 27 -3.71 -16.98 -3.94
N PRO A 28 -4.21 -17.33 -5.15
CA PRO A 28 -5.60 -17.11 -5.54
C PRO A 28 -6.63 -17.81 -4.63
N ASP A 29 -6.25 -18.92 -4.00
CA ASP A 29 -7.06 -19.65 -3.02
C ASP A 29 -7.31 -18.86 -1.71
N GLN A 30 -6.38 -17.97 -1.35
CA GLN A 30 -6.43 -17.13 -0.15
C GLN A 30 -6.89 -15.68 -0.45
N GLN A 31 -6.89 -15.29 -1.73
CA GLN A 31 -7.30 -13.95 -2.12
C GLN A 31 -8.80 -13.76 -1.97
N VAL A 32 -9.18 -12.64 -1.36
CA VAL A 32 -10.58 -12.26 -1.27
C VAL A 32 -11.11 -11.77 -2.62
N CYS A 33 -12.42 -11.90 -2.84
CA CYS A 33 -13.05 -11.45 -4.07
C CYS A 33 -12.92 -9.92 -4.26
N SER A 34 -13.11 -9.42 -5.47
CA SER A 34 -12.89 -7.99 -5.80
C SER A 34 -13.72 -7.02 -4.94
N HIS A 35 -14.91 -7.43 -4.49
CA HIS A 35 -15.74 -6.62 -3.58
C HIS A 35 -15.09 -6.50 -2.19
N GLN A 36 -14.61 -7.61 -1.65
CA GLN A 36 -13.92 -7.65 -0.35
C GLN A 36 -12.60 -6.88 -0.42
N LYS A 37 -11.84 -6.96 -1.52
CA LYS A 37 -10.64 -6.12 -1.72
C LYS A 37 -10.94 -4.63 -1.61
N LYS A 38 -12.07 -4.17 -2.18
CA LYS A 38 -12.51 -2.77 -2.03
C LYS A 38 -12.82 -2.42 -0.57
N GLY A 39 -13.39 -3.36 0.18
CA GLY A 39 -13.64 -3.23 1.62
C GLY A 39 -12.34 -3.11 2.43
N LEU A 40 -11.37 -3.99 2.18
CA LEU A 40 -10.04 -3.96 2.81
C LEU A 40 -9.34 -2.62 2.56
N TRP A 41 -9.28 -2.16 1.31
CA TRP A 41 -8.70 -0.85 0.98
C TRP A 41 -9.44 0.32 1.63
N ARG A 42 -10.76 0.22 1.80
CA ARG A 42 -11.53 1.24 2.52
C ARG A 42 -11.19 1.26 4.01
N ALA A 43 -11.01 0.09 4.63
CA ALA A 43 -10.59 -0.02 6.02
C ALA A 43 -9.18 0.55 6.22
N ILE A 44 -8.22 0.14 5.40
CA ILE A 44 -6.84 0.66 5.42
C ILE A 44 -6.83 2.19 5.25
N SER A 45 -7.58 2.73 4.30
CA SER A 45 -7.66 4.18 4.12
C SER A 45 -8.29 4.91 5.29
N LYS A 46 -9.28 4.31 5.95
CA LYS A 46 -9.90 4.89 7.13
C LYS A 46 -8.89 4.98 8.28
N ASP A 47 -8.09 3.94 8.49
CA ASP A 47 -7.02 3.94 9.48
C ASP A 47 -5.96 5.00 9.17
N VAL A 48 -5.50 5.10 7.93
CA VAL A 48 -4.56 6.16 7.51
C VAL A 48 -5.17 7.55 7.72
N GLN A 49 -6.46 7.72 7.44
CA GLN A 49 -7.16 8.98 7.66
C GLN A 49 -7.18 9.40 9.13
N THR A 50 -7.16 8.46 10.09
CA THR A 50 -7.13 8.82 11.52
C THR A 50 -5.87 9.58 11.93
N LEU A 51 -4.78 9.43 11.17
CA LEU A 51 -3.48 10.07 11.43
C LEU A 51 -3.30 11.38 10.65
N GLY A 52 -4.17 11.67 9.69
CA GLY A 52 -3.99 12.75 8.73
C GLY A 52 -5.13 13.77 8.73
N VAL A 53 -4.79 15.02 8.41
CA VAL A 53 -5.77 16.12 8.25
C VAL A 53 -6.57 15.97 6.95
N TYR A 54 -6.08 15.18 5.98
CA TYR A 54 -6.69 15.05 4.66
C TYR A 54 -7.43 13.73 4.47
N GLY A 55 -8.68 13.80 4.00
CA GLY A 55 -9.50 12.62 3.73
C GLY A 55 -8.97 11.79 2.55
N ARG A 56 -8.13 10.80 2.84
CA ARG A 56 -7.61 9.87 1.83
C ARG A 56 -8.64 8.76 1.58
N ARG A 57 -9.13 8.67 0.34
CA ARG A 57 -10.03 7.58 -0.08
C ARG A 57 -9.22 6.30 -0.38
N GLY A 58 -9.91 5.15 -0.36
CA GLY A 58 -9.40 3.82 -0.77
C GLY A 58 -8.49 3.83 -2.00
N THR A 59 -8.89 4.59 -3.02
CA THR A 59 -8.15 4.72 -4.27
C THR A 59 -6.82 5.46 -4.15
N HIS A 60 -6.71 6.43 -3.24
CA HIS A 60 -5.50 7.22 -3.02
C HIS A 60 -4.45 6.39 -2.28
N SER A 61 -4.87 5.66 -1.24
CA SER A 61 -4.01 4.74 -0.48
C SER A 61 -3.51 3.60 -1.37
N ARG A 62 -4.40 3.03 -2.20
CA ARG A 62 -4.00 2.00 -3.16
C ARG A 62 -2.96 2.51 -4.16
N LYS A 63 -3.22 3.66 -4.79
CA LYS A 63 -2.26 4.25 -5.74
C LYS A 63 -0.91 4.51 -5.08
N ARG A 64 -0.91 5.07 -3.87
CA ARG A 64 0.32 5.31 -3.12
C ARG A 64 1.10 4.03 -2.81
N TRP A 65 0.40 2.96 -2.42
CA TRP A 65 1.02 1.66 -2.23
C TRP A 65 1.62 1.11 -3.52
N GLU A 66 0.92 1.22 -4.65
CA GLU A 66 1.44 0.79 -5.96
C GLU A 66 2.70 1.59 -6.36
N ASP A 67 2.72 2.90 -6.11
CA ASP A 67 3.91 3.75 -6.31
C ASP A 67 5.09 3.32 -5.41
N LEU A 68 4.83 3.07 -4.12
CA LEU A 68 5.84 2.59 -3.17
C LEU A 68 6.40 1.23 -3.59
N ARG A 69 5.54 0.30 -3.99
CA ARG A 69 5.94 -1.04 -4.42
C ARG A 69 6.80 -0.97 -5.69
N ARG A 70 6.44 -0.12 -6.66
CA ARG A 70 7.24 0.10 -7.88
C ARG A 70 8.58 0.72 -7.57
N TRP A 71 8.63 1.70 -6.68
CA TRP A 71 9.88 2.30 -6.24
C TRP A 71 10.78 1.28 -5.53
N ALA A 72 10.22 0.51 -4.59
CA ALA A 72 10.94 -0.55 -3.89
C ALA A 72 11.45 -1.64 -4.85
N GLN A 73 10.65 -2.05 -5.82
CA GLN A 73 11.06 -3.01 -6.84
C GLN A 73 12.23 -2.46 -7.67
N LYS A 74 12.12 -1.23 -8.20
CA LYS A 74 13.22 -0.59 -8.95
C LYS A 74 14.48 -0.44 -8.13
N THR A 75 14.36 -0.08 -6.85
CA THR A 75 15.48 0.08 -5.94
C THR A 75 16.10 -1.28 -5.57
N ALA A 76 15.31 -2.35 -5.44
CA ALA A 76 15.81 -3.70 -5.24
C ALA A 76 16.52 -4.23 -6.49
N GLU A 77 15.95 -4.01 -7.68
CA GLU A 77 16.56 -4.36 -8.97
C GLU A 77 17.84 -3.58 -9.21
N ALA A 78 17.88 -2.29 -8.90
CA ALA A 78 19.09 -1.47 -9.00
C ALA A 78 20.19 -1.95 -8.03
N GLN A 79 19.83 -2.36 -6.81
CA GLN A 79 20.79 -2.89 -5.84
C GLN A 79 21.28 -4.30 -6.20
N LEU A 80 20.42 -5.17 -6.72
CA LEU A 80 20.81 -6.51 -7.21
C LEU A 80 21.62 -6.44 -8.50
N GLY A 81 21.33 -5.47 -9.37
CA GLY A 81 22.12 -5.19 -10.59
C GLY A 81 23.52 -4.62 -10.29
N MET A 82 23.71 -3.93 -9.17
CA MET A 82 25.02 -3.48 -8.69
C MET A 82 25.83 -4.57 -7.96
N ALA A 83 25.19 -5.65 -7.51
CA ALA A 83 25.85 -6.76 -6.83
C ALA A 83 26.42 -7.82 -7.79
N SER A 84 26.28 -7.63 -9.10
CA SER A 84 26.75 -8.56 -10.15
C SER A 84 27.72 -7.93 -11.16
N GLN A 85 28.41 -6.85 -10.80
CA GLN A 85 29.51 -6.28 -11.61
C GLN A 85 30.84 -6.32 -10.88
#